data_AF-A0A6A5ST93-F1
#
_entry.id   AF-A0A6A5ST93-F1
#
_cell.length_a   1.000
_cell.length_b   1.000
_cell.length_c   1.000
_cell.angle_alpha   90.00
_cell.angle_beta   90.00
_cell.angle_gamma   90.00
#
_symmetry.space_group_name_H-M   'P 1'
#
loop_
_entity.id
_entity.type
_entity.pdbx_description
1 polymer ?
#
loop_
_entity_poly.entity_id
_entity_poly.type
_entity_poly.pdbx_seq_one_letter_code
_entity_poly.pdbx_strand_id
1 'polypeptide(L)'
;MSNRGGMQKQLSKILAEAQVQGYKIEDFIPGEMHGLFHGLTELKAAREYIKEVEGREIDLQAENNSLLAKIKAKEEEIENQPEEFKALKVDLQQAQRSIDYYRELVEDAHRRAERYQRNLQNAVKDQTASDEAAAKIERLQTELDQHQIAILKLQIENRKAAEIFDQLREQDAKVMADNSAKLAVVETESELFSETLTALIDTLETEHSSAAAAINDKSALLHKTEKLYNVIVSEVTPLNRFFSRTYEILAIYQALFQSLSDPHVLDIVSLPQQLDKLMDGASQDLDNYQGVHGLMLGDAGVAEEQVRLQLSGMALSAGDIFSSLQCIEGDVSGFLGRLHREPNTWLAMKTRFRLTGKCLSVG
;
A
#
# COMPACT_ATOMS: atom_id res chain seq x y z
N MET A 1 46.38 -25.74 -181.12
CA MET A 1 45.10 -25.01 -181.03
C MET A 1 44.12 -25.81 -180.20
N SER A 2 43.19 -25.10 -179.56
CA SER A 2 41.91 -25.59 -179.03
C SER A 2 41.90 -26.19 -177.63
N ASN A 3 41.70 -25.26 -176.69
CA ASN A 3 40.61 -25.24 -175.72
C ASN A 3 40.35 -26.56 -174.98
N ARG A 4 40.40 -26.51 -173.65
CA ARG A 4 40.08 -27.64 -172.77
C ARG A 4 38.65 -28.17 -172.96
N GLY A 5 37.72 -27.40 -173.56
CA GLY A 5 36.44 -27.94 -174.06
C GLY A 5 36.56 -28.89 -175.27
N GLY A 6 37.56 -28.68 -176.12
CA GLY A 6 37.95 -29.57 -177.23
C GLY A 6 38.68 -30.83 -176.75
N MET A 7 39.56 -30.70 -175.75
CA MET A 7 40.16 -31.86 -175.09
C MET A 7 39.14 -32.68 -174.29
N GLN A 8 38.14 -32.06 -173.65
CA GLN A 8 37.06 -32.78 -172.94
C GLN A 8 36.22 -33.64 -173.90
N LYS A 9 35.95 -33.17 -175.12
CA LYS A 9 35.21 -33.94 -176.14
C LYS A 9 36.02 -35.09 -176.73
N GLN A 10 37.35 -34.95 -176.86
CA GLN A 10 38.20 -36.05 -177.31
C GLN A 10 38.38 -37.13 -176.23
N LEU A 11 38.56 -36.72 -174.96
CA LEU A 11 38.65 -37.65 -173.83
C LEU A 11 37.34 -38.43 -173.61
N SER A 12 36.19 -37.78 -173.74
CA SER A 12 34.89 -38.46 -173.63
C SER A 12 34.64 -39.45 -174.76
N LYS A 13 35.18 -39.21 -175.96
CA LYS A 13 35.07 -40.15 -177.08
C LYS A 13 35.95 -41.39 -176.92
N ILE A 14 37.17 -41.23 -176.41
CA ILE A 14 38.08 -42.34 -176.07
C ILE A 14 37.53 -43.16 -174.89
N LEU A 15 36.93 -42.51 -173.89
CA LEU A 15 36.27 -43.17 -172.76
C LEU A 15 35.04 -43.96 -173.20
N ALA A 16 34.24 -43.42 -174.13
CA ALA A 16 33.09 -44.14 -174.68
C ALA A 16 33.51 -45.37 -175.51
N GLU A 17 34.60 -45.27 -176.29
CA GLU A 17 35.14 -46.42 -177.06
C GLU A 17 35.74 -47.51 -176.16
N ALA A 18 36.40 -47.13 -175.05
CA ALA A 18 36.92 -48.09 -174.07
C ALA A 18 35.80 -48.82 -173.29
N GLN A 19 34.68 -48.14 -173.03
CA GLN A 19 33.54 -48.70 -172.28
C GLN A 19 32.72 -49.69 -173.12
N VAL A 20 32.70 -49.55 -174.44
CA VAL A 20 32.06 -50.52 -175.36
C VAL A 20 32.91 -51.80 -175.52
N GLN A 21 34.22 -51.74 -175.26
CA GLN A 21 35.15 -52.88 -175.38
C GLN A 21 35.45 -53.60 -174.04
N GLY A 22 34.83 -53.20 -172.94
CA GLY A 22 34.87 -53.95 -171.69
C GLY A 22 36.07 -53.68 -170.77
N TYR A 23 36.81 -52.58 -170.97
CA TYR A 23 37.87 -52.17 -170.06
C TYR A 23 37.37 -51.25 -168.95
N LYS A 24 37.98 -51.32 -167.76
CA LYS A 24 37.66 -50.43 -166.62
C LYS A 24 38.53 -49.18 -166.64
N ILE A 25 38.01 -48.09 -166.09
CA ILE A 25 38.73 -46.82 -165.87
C ILE A 25 40.01 -47.01 -165.03
N GLU A 26 40.08 -48.10 -164.27
CA GLU A 26 41.22 -48.50 -163.44
C GLU A 26 42.45 -48.96 -164.27
N ASP A 27 42.29 -49.37 -165.53
CA ASP A 27 43.37 -49.98 -166.35
C ASP A 27 44.17 -48.96 -167.21
N PHE A 28 43.70 -47.71 -167.36
CA PHE A 28 44.32 -46.69 -168.23
C PHE A 28 44.70 -45.39 -167.51
N ILE A 29 44.47 -45.34 -166.20
CA ILE A 29 44.77 -44.15 -165.42
C ILE A 29 45.98 -44.45 -164.54
N PRO A 30 47.10 -43.72 -164.72
CA PRO A 30 48.23 -43.80 -163.80
C PRO A 30 47.78 -43.62 -162.35
N GLY A 31 48.32 -44.44 -161.43
CA GLY A 31 47.91 -44.48 -160.02
C GLY A 31 47.98 -43.14 -159.28
N GLU A 32 48.63 -42.12 -159.84
CA GLU A 32 48.77 -40.78 -159.29
C GLU A 32 47.49 -39.91 -159.42
N MET A 33 46.54 -40.25 -160.30
CA MET A 33 45.36 -39.41 -160.58
C MET A 33 44.07 -39.79 -159.83
N HIS A 34 44.06 -40.85 -159.01
CA HIS A 34 42.88 -41.24 -158.23
C HIS A 34 42.52 -40.25 -157.11
N GLY A 35 43.49 -39.55 -156.51
CA GLY A 35 43.22 -38.56 -155.44
C GLY A 35 42.47 -37.31 -155.92
N LEU A 36 42.65 -36.93 -157.19
CA LEU A 36 42.06 -35.73 -157.77
C LEU A 36 40.55 -35.85 -158.00
N PHE A 37 40.05 -37.06 -158.24
CA PHE A 37 38.62 -37.30 -158.41
C PHE A 37 37.85 -37.34 -157.08
N HIS A 38 38.48 -37.80 -155.99
CA HIS A 38 37.84 -37.77 -154.68
C HIS A 38 37.62 -36.33 -154.17
N GLY A 39 38.60 -35.44 -154.40
CA GLY A 39 38.47 -34.01 -154.08
C GLY A 39 37.38 -33.28 -154.86
N LEU A 40 37.05 -33.71 -156.09
CA LEU A 40 35.96 -33.12 -156.87
C LEU A 40 34.57 -33.46 -156.33
N THR A 41 34.40 -34.64 -155.72
CA THR A 41 33.15 -35.04 -155.07
C THR A 41 32.89 -34.27 -153.77
N GLU A 42 33.90 -34.06 -152.94
CA GLU A 42 33.77 -33.26 -151.71
C GLU A 42 33.48 -31.78 -152.01
N LEU A 43 34.08 -31.23 -153.06
CA LEU A 43 33.84 -29.85 -153.49
C LEU A 43 32.40 -29.62 -154.00
N LYS A 44 31.77 -30.67 -154.54
CA LYS A 44 30.35 -30.60 -154.94
C LYS A 44 29.43 -30.61 -153.72
N ALA A 45 29.68 -31.47 -152.73
CA ALA A 45 28.91 -31.51 -151.49
C ALA A 45 29.04 -30.20 -150.68
N ALA A 46 30.25 -29.63 -150.61
CA ALA A 46 30.48 -28.34 -149.97
C ALA A 46 29.71 -27.20 -150.66
N ARG A 47 29.60 -27.22 -152.00
CA ARG A 47 28.79 -26.23 -152.75
C ARG A 47 27.29 -26.36 -152.50
N GLU A 48 26.77 -27.57 -152.36
CA GLU A 48 25.35 -27.79 -152.03
C GLU A 48 25.04 -27.31 -150.61
N TYR A 49 25.94 -27.56 -149.65
CA TYR A 49 25.80 -27.05 -148.27
C TYR A 49 25.84 -25.51 -148.22
N ILE A 50 26.75 -24.86 -148.95
CA ILE A 50 26.80 -23.39 -149.03
C ILE A 50 25.48 -22.82 -149.54
N LYS A 51 24.89 -23.44 -150.58
CA LYS A 51 23.58 -23.01 -151.10
C LYS A 51 22.45 -23.15 -150.09
N GLU A 52 22.46 -24.21 -149.28
CA GLU A 52 21.46 -24.40 -148.23
C GLU A 52 21.61 -23.35 -147.12
N VAL A 53 22.84 -23.02 -146.73
CA VAL A 53 23.14 -21.98 -145.74
C VAL A 53 22.76 -20.59 -146.26
N GLU A 54 23.08 -20.26 -147.51
CA GLU A 54 22.66 -19.00 -148.16
C GLU A 54 21.12 -18.89 -148.21
N GLY A 55 20.42 -19.99 -148.49
CA GLY A 55 18.95 -20.03 -148.44
C GLY A 55 18.41 -19.75 -147.03
N ARG A 56 18.99 -20.39 -146.00
CA ARG A 56 18.63 -20.15 -144.60
C ARG A 56 18.92 -18.72 -144.14
N GLU A 57 20.02 -18.13 -144.61
CA GLU A 57 20.39 -16.75 -144.28
C GLU A 57 19.39 -15.75 -144.86
N ILE A 58 18.92 -15.97 -146.10
CA ILE A 58 17.85 -15.18 -146.71
C ILE A 58 16.54 -15.30 -145.91
N ASP A 59 16.15 -16.52 -145.53
CA ASP A 59 14.93 -16.75 -144.75
C ASP A 59 14.99 -16.07 -143.37
N LEU A 60 16.13 -16.18 -142.67
CA LEU A 60 16.35 -15.49 -141.39
C LEU A 60 16.35 -13.97 -141.54
N GLN A 61 16.90 -13.44 -142.62
CA GLN A 61 16.90 -12.01 -142.89
C GLN A 61 15.48 -11.49 -143.17
N ALA A 62 14.65 -12.27 -143.85
CA ALA A 62 13.23 -11.97 -144.05
C ALA A 62 12.44 -12.01 -142.73
N GLU A 63 12.71 -13.00 -141.87
CA GLU A 63 12.05 -13.14 -140.57
C GLU A 63 12.44 -12.01 -139.60
N ASN A 64 13.72 -11.61 -139.60
CA ASN A 64 14.20 -10.49 -138.80
C ASN A 64 13.60 -9.16 -139.26
N ASN A 65 13.47 -8.95 -140.58
CA ASN A 65 12.75 -7.80 -141.13
C ASN A 65 11.26 -7.80 -140.74
N SER A 66 10.61 -8.98 -140.70
CA SER A 66 9.23 -9.12 -140.25
C SER A 66 9.05 -8.77 -138.75
N LEU A 67 9.99 -9.20 -137.90
CA LEU A 67 9.98 -8.89 -136.47
C LEU A 67 10.22 -7.40 -136.21
N LEU A 68 11.17 -6.78 -136.92
CA LEU A 68 11.41 -5.33 -136.85
C LEU A 68 10.18 -4.53 -137.27
N ALA A 69 9.47 -4.97 -138.31
CA ALA A 69 8.21 -4.35 -138.72
C ALA A 69 7.12 -4.47 -137.63
N LYS A 70 7.01 -5.64 -136.97
CA LYS A 70 6.07 -5.85 -135.86
C LYS A 70 6.41 -4.99 -134.63
N ILE A 71 7.69 -4.82 -134.32
CA ILE A 71 8.13 -3.95 -133.21
C ILE A 71 7.76 -2.50 -133.52
N LYS A 72 8.09 -1.99 -134.71
CA LYS A 72 7.70 -0.63 -135.10
C LYS A 72 6.19 -0.40 -135.08
N ALA A 73 5.40 -1.37 -135.56
CA ALA A 73 3.94 -1.28 -135.50
C ALA A 73 3.41 -1.24 -134.05
N LYS A 74 4.04 -1.95 -133.11
CA LYS A 74 3.68 -1.90 -131.68
C LYS A 74 4.13 -0.63 -130.99
N GLU A 75 5.27 -0.05 -131.39
CA GLU A 75 5.71 1.27 -130.91
C GLU A 75 4.75 2.38 -131.39
N GLU A 76 4.33 2.34 -132.66
CA GLU A 76 3.30 3.25 -133.19
C GLU A 76 1.93 3.07 -132.49
N GLU A 77 1.56 1.86 -132.09
CA GLU A 77 0.32 1.58 -131.33
C GLU A 77 0.38 2.11 -129.88
N ILE A 78 1.58 2.19 -129.29
CA ILE A 78 1.80 2.82 -127.97
C ILE A 78 1.79 4.35 -128.08
N GLU A 79 2.33 4.90 -129.17
CA GLU A 79 2.36 6.35 -129.39
C GLU A 79 0.96 6.90 -129.78
N ASN A 80 0.19 6.11 -130.53
CA ASN A 80 -1.22 6.36 -130.90
C ASN A 80 -2.24 5.74 -129.92
N GLN A 81 -1.95 5.73 -128.61
CA GLN A 81 -2.98 5.41 -127.61
C GLN A 81 -4.13 6.44 -127.67
N PRO A 82 -5.41 6.00 -127.58
CA PRO A 82 -6.56 6.91 -127.56
C PRO A 82 -6.42 8.00 -126.49
N GLU A 83 -6.83 9.23 -126.78
CA GLU A 83 -6.79 10.34 -125.81
C GLU A 83 -7.48 9.98 -124.48
N GLU A 84 -8.51 9.13 -124.52
CA GLU A 84 -9.23 8.62 -123.34
C GLU A 84 -8.31 7.88 -122.34
N PHE A 85 -7.29 7.14 -122.79
CA PHE A 85 -6.37 6.43 -121.89
C PHE A 85 -5.39 7.39 -121.22
N LYS A 86 -4.95 8.43 -121.93
CA LYS A 86 -4.13 9.50 -121.35
C LYS A 86 -4.92 10.31 -120.32
N ALA A 87 -6.19 10.59 -120.59
CA ALA A 87 -7.11 11.22 -119.63
C ALA A 87 -7.32 10.36 -118.38
N LEU A 88 -7.60 9.06 -118.54
CA LEU A 88 -7.79 8.15 -117.41
C LEU A 88 -6.56 8.03 -116.50
N LYS A 89 -5.34 8.05 -117.08
CA LYS A 89 -4.09 8.05 -116.30
C LYS A 89 -3.94 9.32 -115.45
N VAL A 90 -4.33 10.48 -115.99
CA VAL A 90 -4.35 11.74 -115.24
C VAL A 90 -5.41 11.71 -114.14
N ASP A 91 -6.61 11.21 -114.42
CA ASP A 91 -7.68 11.06 -113.43
C ASP A 91 -7.28 10.12 -112.29
N LEU A 92 -6.60 9.00 -112.61
CA LEU A 92 -6.09 8.08 -111.61
C LEU A 92 -5.01 8.75 -110.73
N GLN A 93 -4.10 9.51 -111.33
CA GLN A 93 -3.10 10.28 -110.57
C GLN A 93 -3.75 11.37 -109.69
N GLN A 94 -4.80 12.04 -110.17
CA GLN A 94 -5.56 13.01 -109.38
C GLN A 94 -6.30 12.33 -108.23
N ALA A 95 -6.91 11.18 -108.46
CA ALA A 95 -7.56 10.38 -107.43
C ALA A 95 -6.56 9.85 -106.38
N GLN A 96 -5.36 9.45 -106.79
CA GLN A 96 -4.30 9.07 -105.85
C GLN A 96 -3.87 10.26 -104.97
N ARG A 97 -3.65 11.44 -105.59
CA ARG A 97 -3.32 12.66 -104.83
C ARG A 97 -4.42 13.07 -103.87
N SER A 98 -5.69 12.93 -104.27
CA SER A 98 -6.81 13.24 -103.38
C SER A 98 -6.90 12.24 -102.22
N ILE A 99 -6.69 10.94 -102.48
CA ILE A 99 -6.60 9.91 -101.44
C ILE A 99 -5.46 10.22 -100.45
N ASP A 100 -4.27 10.57 -100.93
CA ASP A 100 -3.13 10.88 -100.06
C ASP A 100 -3.39 12.16 -99.25
N TYR A 101 -3.97 13.20 -99.86
CA TYR A 101 -4.39 14.42 -99.15
C TYR A 101 -5.40 14.12 -98.04
N TYR A 102 -6.45 13.35 -98.34
CA TYR A 102 -7.45 12.98 -97.33
C TYR A 102 -6.87 12.05 -96.26
N ARG A 103 -5.92 11.18 -96.60
CA ARG A 103 -5.19 10.36 -95.62
C ARG A 103 -4.40 11.23 -94.66
N GLU A 104 -3.61 12.18 -95.17
CA GLU A 104 -2.86 13.13 -94.34
C GLU A 104 -3.79 13.96 -93.44
N LEU A 105 -4.93 14.43 -93.98
CA LEU A 105 -5.91 15.18 -93.21
C LEU A 105 -6.53 14.35 -92.08
N VAL A 106 -6.86 13.09 -92.34
CA VAL A 106 -7.37 12.15 -91.33
C VAL A 106 -6.32 11.85 -90.27
N GLU A 107 -5.05 11.64 -90.66
CA GLU A 107 -3.95 11.45 -89.71
C GLU A 107 -3.71 12.67 -88.83
N ASP A 108 -3.72 13.89 -89.38
CA ASP A 108 -3.57 15.10 -88.56
C ASP A 108 -4.75 15.29 -87.61
N ALA A 109 -5.98 15.06 -88.09
CA ALA A 109 -7.18 15.08 -87.26
C ALA A 109 -7.10 14.04 -86.13
N HIS A 110 -6.60 12.83 -86.42
CA HIS A 110 -6.41 11.77 -85.43
C HIS A 110 -5.35 12.17 -84.39
N ARG A 111 -4.17 12.63 -84.82
CA ARG A 111 -3.11 13.14 -83.91
C ARG A 111 -3.60 14.30 -83.05
N ARG A 112 -4.47 15.16 -83.59
CA ARG A 112 -5.09 16.26 -82.84
C ARG A 112 -6.08 15.74 -81.81
N ALA A 113 -6.94 14.80 -82.17
CA ALA A 113 -7.88 14.16 -81.26
C ALA A 113 -7.15 13.43 -80.12
N GLU A 114 -6.09 12.68 -80.42
CA GLU A 114 -5.26 12.02 -79.39
C GLU A 114 -4.62 13.04 -78.44
N ARG A 115 -4.10 14.16 -78.95
CA ARG A 115 -3.55 15.23 -78.12
C ARG A 115 -4.62 15.81 -77.20
N TYR A 116 -5.82 16.09 -77.70
CA TYR A 116 -6.92 16.57 -76.87
C TYR A 116 -7.37 15.55 -75.83
N GLN A 117 -7.42 14.26 -76.18
CA GLN A 117 -7.73 13.19 -75.25
C GLN A 117 -6.69 13.11 -74.13
N ARG A 118 -5.38 13.14 -74.46
CA ARG A 118 -4.31 13.15 -73.46
C ARG A 118 -4.36 14.40 -72.57
N ASN A 119 -4.57 15.58 -73.16
CA ASN A 119 -4.67 16.82 -72.42
C ASN A 119 -5.86 16.82 -71.47
N LEU A 120 -7.02 16.31 -71.91
CA LEU A 120 -8.21 16.15 -71.06
C LEU A 120 -7.95 15.16 -69.93
N GLN A 121 -7.32 14.01 -70.20
CA GLN A 121 -6.96 13.04 -69.17
C GLN A 121 -6.00 13.63 -68.13
N ASN A 122 -5.02 14.43 -68.56
CA ASN A 122 -4.11 15.11 -67.65
C ASN A 122 -4.85 16.18 -66.83
N ALA A 123 -5.68 17.02 -67.45
CA ALA A 123 -6.47 18.02 -66.74
C ALA A 123 -7.43 17.40 -65.71
N VAL A 124 -8.06 16.26 -66.05
CA VAL A 124 -8.91 15.52 -65.10
C VAL A 124 -8.07 14.98 -63.94
N LYS A 125 -6.89 14.40 -64.21
CA LYS A 125 -5.99 13.93 -63.14
C LYS A 125 -5.57 15.08 -62.21
N ASP A 126 -5.17 16.20 -62.77
CA ASP A 126 -4.76 17.38 -62.01
C ASP A 126 -5.92 17.93 -61.18
N GLN A 127 -7.14 17.98 -61.74
CA GLN A 127 -8.34 18.37 -61.00
C GLN A 127 -8.64 17.39 -59.85
N THR A 128 -8.60 16.08 -60.09
CA THR A 128 -8.83 15.09 -59.02
C THR A 128 -7.80 15.20 -57.90
N ALA A 129 -6.53 15.43 -58.23
CA ALA A 129 -5.49 15.63 -57.23
C ALA A 129 -5.69 16.93 -56.44
N SER A 130 -6.14 18.00 -57.10
CA SER A 130 -6.49 19.27 -56.46
C SER A 130 -7.70 19.11 -55.53
N ASP A 131 -8.73 18.39 -55.95
CA ASP A 131 -9.93 18.14 -55.14
C ASP A 131 -9.60 17.27 -53.90
N GLU A 132 -8.76 16.25 -54.07
CA GLU A 132 -8.26 15.43 -52.96
C GLU A 132 -7.43 16.25 -51.96
N ALA A 133 -6.58 17.16 -52.46
CA ALA A 133 -5.80 18.06 -51.62
C ALA A 133 -6.69 19.05 -50.86
N ALA A 134 -7.70 19.64 -51.52
CA ALA A 134 -8.66 20.54 -50.90
C ALA A 134 -9.48 19.83 -49.80
N ALA A 135 -9.97 18.62 -50.08
CA ALA A 135 -10.68 17.81 -49.09
C ALA A 135 -9.79 17.44 -47.89
N LYS A 136 -8.50 17.19 -48.11
CA LYS A 136 -7.53 16.95 -47.03
C LYS A 136 -7.29 18.19 -46.19
N ILE A 137 -7.17 19.36 -46.81
CA ILE A 137 -7.00 20.65 -46.10
C ILE A 137 -8.23 20.90 -45.22
N GLU A 138 -9.44 20.74 -45.75
CA GLU A 138 -10.68 20.93 -44.99
C GLU A 138 -10.75 19.99 -43.78
N ARG A 139 -10.43 18.69 -43.96
CA ARG A 139 -10.36 17.75 -42.84
C ARG A 139 -9.37 18.19 -41.77
N LEU A 140 -8.14 18.50 -42.15
CA LEU A 140 -7.10 18.95 -41.20
C LEU A 140 -7.49 20.24 -40.49
N GLN A 141 -8.18 21.15 -41.18
CA GLN A 141 -8.67 22.39 -40.57
C GLN A 141 -9.77 22.11 -39.53
N THR A 142 -10.71 21.20 -39.83
CA THR A 142 -11.73 20.81 -38.84
C THR A 142 -11.12 20.08 -37.63
N GLU A 143 -10.13 19.21 -37.83
CA GLU A 143 -9.39 18.55 -36.74
C GLU A 143 -8.62 19.57 -35.87
N LEU A 144 -7.99 20.56 -36.51
CA LEU A 144 -7.27 21.63 -35.82
C LEU A 144 -8.22 22.48 -34.97
N ASP A 145 -9.38 22.87 -35.51
CA ASP A 145 -10.41 23.62 -34.77
C ASP A 145 -10.93 22.82 -33.57
N GLN A 146 -11.18 21.52 -33.75
CA GLN A 146 -11.59 20.62 -32.66
C GLN A 146 -10.52 20.53 -31.56
N HIS A 147 -9.25 20.39 -31.93
CA HIS A 147 -8.15 20.35 -30.97
C HIS A 147 -7.96 21.67 -30.24
N GLN A 148 -8.13 22.81 -30.91
CA GLN A 148 -8.09 24.12 -30.26
C GLN A 148 -9.20 24.27 -29.22
N ILE A 149 -10.43 23.86 -29.55
CA ILE A 149 -11.56 23.86 -28.61
C ILE A 149 -11.25 22.97 -27.40
N ALA A 150 -10.71 21.76 -27.64
CA ALA A 150 -10.34 20.83 -26.57
C ALA A 150 -9.24 21.40 -25.66
N ILE A 151 -8.21 22.05 -26.21
CA ILE A 151 -7.14 22.70 -25.45
C ILE A 151 -7.71 23.81 -24.56
N LEU A 152 -8.56 24.68 -25.11
CA LEU A 152 -9.19 25.75 -24.33
C LEU A 152 -10.04 25.19 -23.18
N LYS A 153 -10.80 24.12 -23.44
CA LYS A 153 -11.59 23.44 -22.40
C LYS A 153 -10.71 22.90 -21.27
N LEU A 154 -9.61 22.21 -21.61
CA LEU A 154 -8.67 21.67 -20.64
C LEU A 154 -7.95 22.77 -19.85
N GLN A 155 -7.62 23.90 -20.49
CA GLN A 155 -7.03 25.05 -19.79
C GLN A 155 -8.00 25.65 -18.76
N ILE A 156 -9.29 25.76 -19.10
CA ILE A 156 -10.32 26.22 -18.17
C ILE A 156 -10.49 25.24 -17.01
N GLU A 157 -10.54 23.93 -17.29
CA GLU A 157 -10.64 22.89 -16.26
C GLU A 157 -9.42 22.88 -15.33
N ASN A 158 -8.21 23.00 -15.88
CA ASN A 158 -6.97 23.07 -15.10
C ASN A 158 -6.95 24.31 -14.20
N ARG A 159 -7.35 25.48 -14.73
CA ARG A 159 -7.46 26.70 -13.92
C ARG A 159 -8.46 26.54 -12.77
N LYS A 160 -9.64 25.97 -13.03
CA LYS A 160 -10.63 25.69 -11.99
C LYS A 160 -10.09 24.72 -10.94
N ALA A 161 -9.38 23.67 -11.36
CA ALA A 161 -8.76 22.73 -10.44
C ALA A 161 -7.71 23.42 -9.56
N ALA A 162 -6.86 24.29 -10.14
CA ALA A 162 -5.88 25.06 -9.40
C ALA A 162 -6.54 25.97 -8.35
N GLU A 163 -7.61 26.69 -8.72
CA GLU A 163 -8.38 27.54 -7.80
C GLU A 163 -8.99 26.72 -6.64
N ILE A 164 -9.50 25.51 -6.91
CA ILE A 164 -10.03 24.60 -5.87
C ILE A 164 -8.91 24.12 -4.94
N PHE A 165 -7.74 23.75 -5.49
CA PHE A 165 -6.61 23.30 -4.68
C PHE A 165 -6.06 24.40 -3.79
N ASP A 166 -6.03 25.64 -4.27
CA ASP A 166 -5.59 26.78 -3.45
C ASP A 166 -6.58 27.04 -2.30
N GLN A 167 -7.90 26.97 -2.55
CA GLN A 167 -8.92 27.07 -1.51
C GLN A 167 -8.81 25.95 -0.46
N LEU A 168 -8.61 24.70 -0.91
CA LEU A 168 -8.41 23.57 0.00
C LEU A 168 -7.17 23.75 0.87
N ARG A 169 -6.06 24.23 0.30
CA ARG A 169 -4.84 24.50 1.06
C ARG A 169 -5.04 25.60 2.10
N GLU A 170 -5.75 26.67 1.78
CA GLU A 170 -6.08 27.73 2.73
C GLU A 170 -6.98 27.20 3.86
N GLN A 171 -7.98 26.38 3.52
CA GLN A 171 -8.85 25.73 4.50
C GLN A 171 -8.08 24.79 5.42
N ASP A 172 -7.21 23.93 4.86
CA ASP A 172 -6.37 23.00 5.62
C ASP A 172 -5.41 23.76 6.54
N ALA A 173 -4.78 24.84 6.05
CA ALA A 173 -3.91 25.68 6.87
C ALA A 173 -4.67 26.28 8.06
N LYS A 174 -5.91 26.74 7.85
CA LYS A 174 -6.76 27.26 8.92
C LYS A 174 -7.14 26.18 9.93
N VAL A 175 -7.55 25.00 9.46
CA VAL A 175 -7.88 23.86 10.35
C VAL A 175 -6.67 23.41 11.15
N MET A 176 -5.48 23.36 10.54
CA MET A 176 -4.23 23.01 11.24
C MET A 176 -3.86 24.06 12.29
N ALA A 177 -4.02 25.35 11.99
CA ALA A 177 -3.81 26.42 12.98
C ALA A 177 -4.80 26.32 14.16
N ASP A 178 -6.09 26.12 13.87
CA ASP A 178 -7.12 25.95 14.90
C ASP A 178 -6.87 24.71 15.77
N ASN A 179 -6.48 23.58 15.16
CA ASN A 179 -6.14 22.36 15.88
C ASN A 179 -4.87 22.50 16.70
N SER A 180 -3.84 23.17 16.17
CA SER A 180 -2.61 23.47 16.93
C SER A 180 -2.91 24.35 18.13
N ALA A 181 -3.79 25.34 18.00
CA ALA A 181 -4.19 26.19 19.12
C ALA A 181 -4.96 25.39 20.19
N LYS A 182 -5.87 24.51 19.78
CA LYS A 182 -6.59 23.62 20.71
C LYS A 182 -5.65 22.63 21.41
N LEU A 183 -4.68 22.06 20.70
CA LEU A 183 -3.69 21.16 21.29
C LEU A 183 -2.85 21.89 22.34
N ALA A 184 -2.39 23.11 22.07
CA ALA A 184 -1.67 23.92 23.05
C ALA A 184 -2.49 24.17 24.33
N VAL A 185 -3.80 24.45 24.20
CA VAL A 185 -4.69 24.60 25.37
C VAL A 185 -4.78 23.30 26.16
N VAL A 186 -5.00 22.16 25.48
CA VAL A 186 -5.08 20.85 26.14
C VAL A 186 -3.77 20.48 26.85
N GLU A 187 -2.62 20.79 26.25
CA GLU A 187 -1.31 20.59 26.88
C GLU A 187 -1.18 21.43 28.17
N THR A 188 -1.53 22.71 28.12
CA THR A 188 -1.49 23.57 29.32
C THR A 188 -2.46 23.13 30.42
N GLU A 189 -3.67 22.68 30.05
CA GLU A 189 -4.64 22.14 31.01
C GLU A 189 -4.15 20.83 31.62
N SER A 190 -3.51 19.96 30.82
CA SER A 190 -2.93 18.71 31.28
C SER A 190 -1.76 18.93 32.26
N GLU A 191 -0.90 19.91 31.98
CA GLU A 191 0.19 20.30 32.89
C GLU A 191 -0.37 20.82 34.21
N LEU A 192 -1.30 21.78 34.17
CA LEU A 192 -1.97 22.31 35.36
C LEU A 192 -2.69 21.22 36.17
N PHE A 193 -3.35 20.29 35.49
CA PHE A 193 -4.02 19.16 36.15
C PHE A 193 -3.00 18.23 36.82
N SER A 194 -1.87 17.95 36.16
CA SER A 194 -0.81 17.12 36.74
C SER A 194 -0.16 17.79 37.96
N GLU A 195 0.13 19.09 37.88
CA GLU A 195 0.69 19.87 39.00
C GLU A 195 -0.26 19.90 40.20
N THR A 196 -1.55 20.17 39.97
CA THR A 196 -2.56 20.22 41.04
C THR A 196 -2.78 18.86 41.69
N LEU A 197 -2.81 17.77 40.92
CA LEU A 197 -2.88 16.41 41.47
C LEU A 197 -1.65 16.07 42.30
N THR A 198 -0.45 16.42 41.84
CA THR A 198 0.79 16.15 42.57
C THR A 198 0.82 16.92 43.89
N ALA A 199 0.48 18.21 43.87
CA ALA A 199 0.39 19.03 45.08
C ALA A 199 -0.66 18.51 46.07
N LEU A 200 -1.78 17.99 45.58
CA LEU A 200 -2.81 17.38 46.43
C LEU A 200 -2.30 16.09 47.08
N ILE A 201 -1.59 15.24 46.34
CA ILE A 201 -0.97 14.02 46.87
C ILE A 201 0.04 14.37 47.97
N ASP A 202 0.95 15.30 47.72
CA ASP A 202 1.94 15.74 48.71
C ASP A 202 1.28 16.30 49.98
N THR A 203 0.21 17.07 49.83
CA THR A 203 -0.55 17.61 50.96
C THR A 203 -1.22 16.49 51.76
N LEU A 204 -1.82 15.50 51.09
CA LEU A 204 -2.45 14.37 51.77
C LEU A 204 -1.42 13.46 52.46
N GLU A 205 -0.24 13.24 51.86
CA GLU A 205 0.82 12.44 52.46
C GLU A 205 1.41 13.11 53.71
N THR A 206 1.58 14.44 53.67
CA THR A 206 2.04 15.21 54.83
C THR A 206 1.01 15.25 55.94
N GLU A 207 -0.28 15.46 55.62
CA GLU A 207 -1.38 15.39 56.59
C GLU A 207 -1.51 13.99 57.20
N HIS A 208 -1.43 12.94 56.38
CA HIS A 208 -1.48 11.55 56.85
C HIS A 208 -0.33 11.23 57.80
N SER A 209 0.90 11.65 57.46
CA SER A 209 2.08 11.44 58.31
C SER A 209 1.96 12.19 59.64
N SER A 210 1.46 13.43 59.61
CA SER A 210 1.19 14.23 60.80
C SER A 210 0.11 13.61 61.69
N ALA A 211 -0.99 13.14 61.09
CA ALA A 211 -2.07 12.47 61.80
C ALA A 211 -1.59 11.15 62.43
N ALA A 212 -0.79 10.35 61.72
CA ALA A 212 -0.21 9.12 62.24
C ALA A 212 0.71 9.38 63.43
N ALA A 213 1.56 10.41 63.36
CA ALA A 213 2.41 10.83 64.48
C ALA A 213 1.56 11.24 65.69
N ALA A 214 0.54 12.07 65.50
CA ALA A 214 -0.36 12.50 66.57
C ALA A 214 -1.15 11.34 67.21
N ILE A 215 -1.56 10.35 66.42
CA ILE A 215 -2.23 9.14 66.91
C ILE A 215 -1.25 8.30 67.74
N ASN A 216 -0.02 8.11 67.27
CA ASN A 216 1.00 7.36 67.99
C ASN A 216 1.34 8.03 69.33
N ASP A 217 1.51 9.35 69.35
CA ASP A 217 1.76 10.11 70.57
C ASP A 217 0.61 9.99 71.57
N LYS A 218 -0.65 10.12 71.09
CA LYS A 218 -1.84 9.91 71.93
C LYS A 218 -1.95 8.48 72.43
N SER A 219 -1.63 7.48 71.61
CA SER A 219 -1.66 6.07 71.99
C SER A 219 -0.63 5.78 73.08
N ALA A 220 0.59 6.30 72.94
CA ALA A 220 1.63 6.19 73.96
C ALA A 220 1.23 6.87 75.28
N LEU A 221 0.62 8.06 75.20
CA LEU A 221 0.08 8.76 76.37
C LEU A 221 -1.05 7.94 77.04
N LEU A 222 -2.00 7.45 76.25
CA LEU A 222 -3.11 6.63 76.77
C LEU A 222 -2.60 5.38 77.47
N HIS A 223 -1.64 4.67 76.86
CA HIS A 223 -1.05 3.49 77.47
C HIS A 223 -0.33 3.81 78.79
N LYS A 224 0.39 4.94 78.84
CA LYS A 224 1.00 5.43 80.08
C LYS A 224 -0.05 5.76 81.15
N THR A 225 -1.14 6.41 80.78
CA THR A 225 -2.23 6.74 81.72
C THR A 225 -2.99 5.50 82.20
N GLU A 226 -3.21 4.51 81.34
CA GLU A 226 -3.85 3.25 81.69
C GLU A 226 -2.98 2.43 82.64
N LYS A 227 -1.66 2.38 82.39
CA LYS A 227 -0.70 1.77 83.30
C LYS A 227 -0.75 2.43 84.69
N LEU A 228 -0.72 3.77 84.74
CA LEU A 228 -0.81 4.52 86.00
C LEU A 228 -2.13 4.25 86.73
N TYR A 229 -3.26 4.26 86.00
CA TYR A 229 -4.57 3.94 86.56
C TYR A 229 -4.59 2.53 87.16
N ASN A 230 -4.08 1.53 86.44
CA ASN A 230 -4.01 0.15 86.92
C ASN A 230 -3.13 0.01 88.17
N VAL A 231 -2.00 0.73 88.25
CA VAL A 231 -1.15 0.78 89.44
C VAL A 231 -1.93 1.36 90.62
N ILE A 232 -2.56 2.53 90.44
CA ILE A 232 -3.34 3.20 91.49
C ILE A 232 -4.48 2.30 91.97
N VAL A 233 -5.25 1.70 91.06
CA VAL A 233 -6.35 0.80 91.44
C VAL A 233 -5.83 -0.42 92.20
N SER A 234 -4.69 -0.98 91.79
CA SER A 234 -4.08 -2.14 92.45
C SER A 234 -3.59 -1.81 93.88
N GLU A 235 -3.06 -0.60 94.11
CA GLU A 235 -2.62 -0.15 95.43
C GLU A 235 -3.79 0.32 96.32
N VAL A 236 -4.78 1.02 95.77
CA VAL A 236 -5.92 1.56 96.54
C VAL A 236 -6.87 0.45 96.99
N THR A 237 -7.06 -0.59 96.18
CA THR A 237 -8.00 -1.68 96.49
C THR A 237 -7.75 -2.35 97.86
N PRO A 238 -6.52 -2.81 98.21
CA PRO A 238 -6.26 -3.39 99.52
C PRO A 238 -6.46 -2.38 100.66
N LEU A 239 -6.04 -1.13 100.50
CA LEU A 239 -6.26 -0.08 101.52
C LEU A 239 -7.76 0.17 101.76
N ASN A 240 -8.57 0.23 100.71
CA ASN A 240 -10.01 0.44 100.85
C ASN A 240 -10.70 -0.75 101.56
N ARG A 241 -10.26 -1.98 101.29
CA ARG A 241 -10.72 -3.17 102.02
C ARG A 241 -10.32 -3.13 103.49
N PHE A 242 -9.08 -2.73 103.79
CA PHE A 242 -8.61 -2.52 105.16
C PHE A 242 -9.50 -1.54 105.92
N PHE A 243 -9.77 -0.35 105.36
CA PHE A 243 -10.60 0.65 106.03
C PHE A 243 -12.05 0.20 106.20
N SER A 244 -12.60 -0.55 105.23
CA SER A 244 -13.93 -1.16 105.35
C SER A 244 -13.97 -2.17 106.50
N ARG A 245 -12.97 -3.05 106.62
CA ARG A 245 -12.87 -4.02 107.73
C ARG A 245 -12.66 -3.34 109.07
N THR A 246 -11.84 -2.28 109.10
CA THR A 246 -11.61 -1.45 110.29
C THR A 246 -12.93 -0.85 110.79
N TYR A 247 -13.79 -0.36 109.89
CA TYR A 247 -15.11 0.14 110.25
C TYR A 247 -16.01 -0.96 110.84
N GLU A 248 -16.00 -2.17 110.27
CA GLU A 248 -16.73 -3.33 110.82
C GLU A 248 -16.22 -3.73 112.21
N ILE A 249 -14.90 -3.76 112.40
CA ILE A 249 -14.25 -4.03 113.69
C ILE A 249 -14.68 -3.00 114.74
N LEU A 250 -14.64 -1.71 114.40
CA LEU A 250 -15.07 -0.63 115.28
C LEU A 250 -16.56 -0.74 115.63
N ALA A 251 -17.41 -1.15 114.68
CA ALA A 251 -18.82 -1.39 114.95
C ALA A 251 -19.05 -2.56 115.92
N ILE A 252 -18.24 -3.63 115.82
CA ILE A 252 -18.26 -4.73 116.79
C ILE A 252 -17.87 -4.23 118.18
N TYR A 253 -16.78 -3.47 118.30
CA TYR A 253 -16.36 -2.88 119.58
C TYR A 253 -17.44 -1.97 120.15
N GLN A 254 -18.03 -1.10 119.32
CA GLN A 254 -19.09 -0.20 119.75
C GLN A 254 -20.31 -0.98 120.27
N ALA A 255 -20.78 -2.00 119.55
CA ALA A 255 -21.91 -2.83 119.96
C ALA A 255 -21.61 -3.59 121.27
N LEU A 256 -20.38 -4.11 121.40
CA LEU A 256 -19.92 -4.75 122.63
C LEU A 256 -19.93 -3.78 123.81
N PHE A 257 -19.33 -2.59 123.67
CA PHE A 257 -19.32 -1.58 124.73
C PHE A 257 -20.72 -1.09 125.09
N GLN A 258 -21.61 -0.94 124.10
CA GLN A 258 -23.02 -0.61 124.34
C GLN A 258 -23.72 -1.71 125.16
N SER A 259 -23.55 -2.98 124.80
CA SER A 259 -24.12 -4.10 125.55
C SER A 259 -23.53 -4.23 126.97
N LEU A 260 -22.23 -3.99 127.11
CA LEU A 260 -21.58 -3.95 128.42
C LEU A 260 -22.10 -2.79 129.28
N SER A 261 -22.46 -1.67 128.66
CA SER A 261 -23.02 -0.50 129.34
C SER A 261 -24.51 -0.65 129.66
N ASP A 262 -25.26 -1.48 128.93
CA ASP A 262 -26.70 -1.65 129.12
C ASP A 262 -27.02 -2.36 130.45
N PRO A 263 -27.65 -1.69 131.43
CA PRO A 263 -27.95 -2.28 132.72
C PRO A 263 -28.90 -3.49 132.65
N HIS A 264 -29.63 -3.70 131.56
CA HIS A 264 -30.62 -4.76 131.40
C HIS A 264 -30.04 -6.09 130.94
N VAL A 265 -28.88 -6.09 130.29
CA VAL A 265 -28.19 -7.31 129.87
C VAL A 265 -27.45 -7.91 131.07
N LEU A 266 -27.86 -9.10 131.50
CA LEU A 266 -27.26 -9.83 132.62
C LEU A 266 -26.16 -10.78 132.16
N ASP A 267 -26.24 -11.29 130.93
CA ASP A 267 -25.23 -12.20 130.38
C ASP A 267 -23.96 -11.43 130.00
N ILE A 268 -22.81 -12.05 130.25
CA ILE A 268 -21.52 -11.50 129.83
C ILE A 268 -21.39 -11.81 128.34
N VAL A 269 -21.39 -10.76 127.51
CA VAL A 269 -21.22 -10.91 126.07
C VAL A 269 -19.80 -11.40 125.78
N SER A 270 -19.68 -12.37 124.87
CA SER A 270 -18.40 -12.84 124.36
C SER A 270 -18.02 -12.09 123.09
N LEU A 271 -16.72 -12.01 122.83
CA LEU A 271 -16.20 -11.45 121.59
C LEU A 271 -16.67 -12.30 120.40
N PRO A 272 -17.26 -11.72 119.35
CA PRO A 272 -17.66 -12.50 118.18
C PRO A 272 -16.44 -13.11 117.48
N GLN A 273 -16.50 -14.39 117.10
CA GLN A 273 -15.45 -15.05 116.28
C GLN A 273 -15.21 -14.38 114.92
N GLN A 274 -16.16 -13.55 114.47
CA GLN A 274 -16.01 -12.74 113.28
C GLN A 274 -14.92 -11.66 113.45
N LEU A 275 -14.65 -11.21 114.68
CA LEU A 275 -13.64 -10.19 114.94
C LEU A 275 -12.24 -10.69 114.56
N ASP A 276 -11.85 -11.88 115.02
CA ASP A 276 -10.54 -12.48 114.69
C ASP A 276 -10.36 -12.58 113.18
N LYS A 277 -11.40 -13.03 112.45
CA LYS A 277 -11.38 -13.11 110.98
C LYS A 277 -11.24 -11.75 110.31
N LEU A 278 -11.85 -10.71 110.87
CA LEU A 278 -11.73 -9.34 110.37
C LEU A 278 -10.34 -8.76 110.66
N MET A 279 -9.76 -9.06 111.82
CA MET A 279 -8.41 -8.65 112.20
C MET A 279 -7.35 -9.32 111.32
N ASP A 280 -7.44 -10.65 111.13
CA ASP A 280 -6.58 -11.40 110.21
C ASP A 280 -6.70 -10.87 108.78
N GLY A 281 -7.93 -10.60 108.34
CA GLY A 281 -8.19 -10.01 107.04
C GLY A 281 -7.57 -8.62 106.90
N ALA A 282 -7.73 -7.75 107.89
CA ALA A 282 -7.16 -6.41 107.88
C ALA A 282 -5.62 -6.45 107.83
N SER A 283 -4.98 -7.36 108.57
CA SER A 283 -3.53 -7.61 108.46
C SER A 283 -3.16 -8.02 107.04
N GLN A 284 -3.87 -8.99 106.47
CA GLN A 284 -3.60 -9.50 105.14
C GLN A 284 -3.77 -8.42 104.06
N ASP A 285 -4.75 -7.52 104.21
CA ASP A 285 -4.93 -6.40 103.27
C ASP A 285 -3.76 -5.41 103.34
N LEU A 286 -3.20 -5.14 104.52
CA LEU A 286 -2.00 -4.31 104.66
C LEU A 286 -0.76 -4.99 104.06
N ASP A 287 -0.58 -6.28 104.30
CA ASP A 287 0.51 -7.06 103.70
C ASP A 287 0.39 -7.10 102.17
N ASN A 288 -0.83 -7.27 101.66
CA ASN A 288 -1.11 -7.21 100.23
C ASN A 288 -0.78 -5.83 99.65
N TYR A 289 -1.14 -4.74 100.35
CA TYR A 289 -0.73 -3.40 99.95
C TYR A 289 0.80 -3.29 99.87
N GLN A 290 1.53 -3.70 100.91
CA GLN A 290 2.99 -3.63 100.94
C GLN A 290 3.63 -4.48 99.82
N GLY A 291 3.07 -5.66 99.56
CA GLY A 291 3.51 -6.52 98.46
C GLY A 291 3.29 -5.88 97.09
N VAL A 292 2.10 -5.34 96.83
CA VAL A 292 1.79 -4.64 95.56
C VAL A 292 2.65 -3.40 95.41
N HIS A 293 2.73 -2.57 96.45
CA HIS A 293 3.55 -1.35 96.45
C HIS A 293 5.04 -1.66 96.22
N GLY A 294 5.53 -2.72 96.87
CA GLY A 294 6.90 -3.24 96.71
C GLY A 294 7.24 -3.65 95.27
N LEU A 295 6.32 -4.36 94.61
CA LEU A 295 6.49 -4.80 93.21
C LEU A 295 6.46 -3.64 92.21
N MET A 296 5.82 -2.52 92.58
CA MET A 296 5.59 -1.40 91.67
C MET A 296 6.63 -0.28 91.77
N LEU A 297 7.58 -0.35 92.72
CA LEU A 297 8.68 0.60 92.96
C LEU A 297 9.67 0.84 91.78
N GLY A 298 9.38 0.34 90.59
CA GLY A 298 10.16 0.62 89.37
C GLY A 298 9.98 2.05 88.82
N ASP A 299 10.71 2.33 87.75
CA ASP A 299 10.88 3.60 87.03
C ASP A 299 9.56 4.38 86.82
N ALA A 300 9.18 5.16 87.83
CA ALA A 300 7.92 5.89 87.93
C ALA A 300 8.13 7.36 87.61
N GLY A 301 7.14 7.97 86.95
CA GLY A 301 7.19 9.42 86.64
C GLY A 301 6.93 10.28 87.87
N VAL A 302 7.31 11.56 87.82
CA VAL A 302 7.15 12.53 88.94
C VAL A 302 5.71 12.60 89.48
N ALA A 303 4.70 12.54 88.61
CA ALA A 303 3.29 12.56 89.02
C ALA A 303 2.84 11.25 89.70
N GLU A 304 3.44 10.12 89.30
CA GLU A 304 3.17 8.81 89.90
C GLU A 304 3.74 8.74 91.31
N GLU A 305 4.92 9.32 91.52
CA GLU A 305 5.60 9.38 92.81
C GLU A 305 4.78 10.15 93.85
N GLN A 306 4.15 11.27 93.46
CA GLN A 306 3.34 12.06 94.39
C GLN A 306 2.11 11.29 94.89
N VAL A 307 1.41 10.58 93.99
CA VAL A 307 0.25 9.76 94.37
C VAL A 307 0.68 8.60 95.26
N ARG A 308 1.78 7.94 94.93
CA ARG A 308 2.34 6.84 95.73
C ARG A 308 2.74 7.29 97.13
N LEU A 309 3.32 8.48 97.26
CA LEU A 309 3.69 9.03 98.55
C LEU A 309 2.47 9.28 99.45
N GLN A 310 1.35 9.72 98.86
CA GLN A 310 0.08 9.83 99.59
C GLN A 310 -0.47 8.46 100.00
N LEU A 311 -0.45 7.46 99.11
CA LEU A 311 -0.90 6.10 99.41
C LEU A 311 -0.05 5.44 100.49
N SER A 312 1.27 5.65 100.46
CA SER A 312 2.19 5.19 101.50
C SER A 312 1.88 5.83 102.84
N GLY A 313 1.61 7.14 102.88
CA GLY A 313 1.14 7.82 104.09
C GLY A 313 -0.16 7.26 104.64
N MET A 314 -1.12 6.91 103.77
CA MET A 314 -2.36 6.23 104.17
C MET A 314 -2.10 4.84 104.74
N ALA A 315 -1.19 4.07 104.13
CA ALA A 315 -0.84 2.74 104.59
C ALA A 315 -0.14 2.74 105.95
N LEU A 316 0.73 3.72 106.19
CA LEU A 316 1.35 3.93 107.50
C LEU A 316 0.28 4.23 108.56
N SER A 317 -0.63 5.16 108.26
CA SER A 317 -1.75 5.49 109.15
C SER A 317 -2.65 4.29 109.40
N ALA A 318 -2.87 3.46 108.37
CA ALA A 318 -3.62 2.22 108.47
C ALA A 318 -2.92 1.18 109.38
N GLY A 319 -1.60 1.05 109.29
CA GLY A 319 -0.80 0.23 110.20
C GLY A 319 -0.88 0.69 111.65
N ASP A 320 -0.87 2.00 111.91
CA ASP A 320 -1.03 2.57 113.25
C ASP A 320 -2.42 2.28 113.83
N ILE A 321 -3.46 2.42 113.00
CA ILE A 321 -4.85 2.08 113.37
C ILE A 321 -4.94 0.59 113.69
N PHE A 322 -4.38 -0.27 112.84
CA PHE A 322 -4.43 -1.72 113.04
C PHE A 322 -3.75 -2.14 114.34
N SER A 323 -2.56 -1.61 114.61
CA SER A 323 -1.84 -1.83 115.87
C SER A 323 -2.67 -1.40 117.08
N SER A 324 -3.37 -0.27 116.96
CA SER A 324 -4.28 0.22 118.01
C SER A 324 -5.47 -0.71 118.21
N LEU A 325 -6.08 -1.22 117.13
CA LEU A 325 -7.18 -2.18 117.20
C LEU A 325 -6.75 -3.52 117.82
N GLN A 326 -5.54 -4.00 117.55
CA GLN A 326 -4.99 -5.21 118.17
C GLN A 326 -4.78 -5.03 119.68
N CYS A 327 -4.27 -3.86 120.10
CA CYS A 327 -4.17 -3.54 121.52
C CYS A 327 -5.55 -3.53 122.21
N ILE A 328 -6.55 -2.89 121.57
CA ILE A 328 -7.93 -2.87 122.08
C ILE A 328 -8.50 -4.30 122.16
N GLU A 329 -8.25 -5.14 121.16
CA GLU A 329 -8.68 -6.53 121.15
C GLU A 329 -8.14 -7.31 122.36
N GLY A 330 -6.84 -7.17 122.62
CA GLY A 330 -6.17 -7.79 123.75
C GLY A 330 -6.72 -7.30 125.10
N ASP A 331 -6.92 -5.99 125.23
CA ASP A 331 -7.48 -5.38 126.43
C ASP A 331 -8.93 -5.81 126.68
N VAL A 332 -9.77 -5.79 125.64
CA VAL A 332 -11.17 -6.21 125.70
C VAL A 332 -11.27 -7.70 126.00
N SER A 333 -10.50 -8.55 125.32
CA SER A 333 -10.47 -10.00 125.55
C SER A 333 -10.01 -10.32 126.98
N GLY A 334 -8.97 -9.63 127.47
CA GLY A 334 -8.50 -9.76 128.84
C GLY A 334 -9.51 -9.25 129.87
N PHE A 335 -10.24 -8.19 129.57
CA PHE A 335 -11.32 -7.66 130.42
C PHE A 335 -12.51 -8.63 130.49
N LEU A 336 -13.05 -9.06 129.34
CA LEU A 336 -14.13 -10.04 129.26
C LEU A 336 -13.74 -11.36 129.91
N GLY A 337 -12.51 -11.85 129.70
CA GLY A 337 -12.01 -13.07 130.33
C GLY A 337 -11.97 -12.98 131.85
N ARG A 338 -11.64 -11.81 132.42
CA ARG A 338 -11.72 -11.55 133.87
C ARG A 338 -13.18 -11.56 134.36
N LEU A 339 -14.09 -10.91 133.64
CA LEU A 339 -15.52 -10.91 133.99
C LEU A 339 -16.12 -12.32 133.98
N HIS A 340 -15.76 -13.16 133.00
CA HIS A 340 -16.24 -14.55 132.94
C HIS A 340 -15.70 -15.40 134.10
N ARG A 341 -14.48 -15.15 134.57
CA ARG A 341 -13.90 -15.86 135.73
C ARG A 341 -14.50 -15.39 137.06
N GLU A 342 -14.96 -14.15 137.13
CA GLU A 342 -15.58 -13.56 138.33
C GLU A 342 -17.01 -13.02 138.05
N PRO A 343 -18.02 -13.89 137.87
CA PRO A 343 -19.38 -13.46 137.52
C PRO A 343 -20.02 -12.54 138.58
N ASN A 344 -19.64 -12.71 139.84
CA ASN A 344 -20.13 -11.88 140.95
C ASN A 344 -19.64 -10.43 140.82
N THR A 345 -18.43 -10.21 140.30
CA THR A 345 -17.87 -8.87 140.05
C THR A 345 -18.65 -8.16 138.96
N TRP A 346 -19.12 -8.89 137.93
CA TRP A 346 -20.01 -8.36 136.89
C TRP A 346 -21.38 -7.94 137.44
N LEU A 347 -22.02 -8.80 138.24
CA LEU A 347 -23.30 -8.47 138.89
C LEU A 347 -23.18 -7.26 139.83
N ALA A 348 -22.08 -7.18 140.59
CA ALA A 348 -21.75 -6.03 141.44
C ALA A 348 -21.52 -4.74 140.63
N MET A 349 -20.85 -4.84 139.49
CA MET A 349 -20.65 -3.73 138.56
C MET A 349 -21.99 -3.25 137.98
N LYS A 350 -22.82 -4.15 137.45
CA LYS A 350 -24.16 -3.82 136.93
C LYS A 350 -25.09 -3.21 137.97
N THR A 351 -25.09 -3.74 139.19
CA THR A 351 -25.88 -3.17 140.30
C THR A 351 -25.42 -1.76 140.67
N ARG A 352 -24.10 -1.49 140.67
CA ARG A 352 -23.58 -0.12 140.82
C ARG A 352 -24.00 0.81 139.67
N PHE A 353 -23.87 0.38 138.41
CA PHE A 353 -24.29 1.19 137.26
C PHE A 353 -25.81 1.44 137.22
N ARG A 354 -26.63 0.47 137.65
CA ARG A 354 -28.08 0.64 137.85
C ARG A 354 -28.43 1.65 138.94
N LEU A 355 -27.65 1.70 140.02
CA LEU A 355 -27.87 2.63 141.14
C LEU A 355 -27.54 4.08 140.74
N THR A 356 -26.55 4.31 139.88
CA THR A 356 -26.22 5.64 139.35
C THR A 356 -27.14 6.12 138.22
N GLY A 357 -27.76 5.22 137.46
CA GLY A 357 -28.71 5.56 136.39
C GLY A 357 -30.10 6.00 136.86
N LYS A 358 -30.36 6.03 138.18
CA LYS A 358 -31.65 6.45 138.76
C LYS A 358 -31.74 7.95 139.09
N CYS A 359 -30.76 8.76 138.71
CA CYS A 359 -30.80 10.21 138.95
C CYS A 359 -30.81 11.01 137.65
N LEU A 360 -31.80 11.91 137.57
CA LEU A 360 -32.03 13.00 136.59
C LEU A 360 -32.93 12.68 135.38
N SER A 361 -34.16 12.26 135.64
CA SER A 361 -35.30 12.83 134.91
C SER A 361 -35.80 14.06 135.69
N VAL A 362 -35.22 15.22 135.41
CA VAL A 362 -35.81 16.52 135.74
C VAL A 362 -36.41 17.05 134.43
N GLY A 363 -37.67 17.46 134.49
CA GLY A 363 -38.44 17.92 133.33
C GLY A 363 -38.00 19.26 132.77
#